data_AF-A0A8H4CC08-F1
#
_entry.id   AF-A0A8H4CC08-F1
#
_cell.length_a   1.000
_cell.length_b   1.000
_cell.length_c   1.000
_cell.angle_alpha   90.00
_cell.angle_beta   90.00
_cell.angle_gamma   90.00
#
_symmetry.space_group_name_H-M   'P 1'
#
loop_
_entity.id
_entity.type
_entity.pdbx_description
1 polymer ?
#
loop_
_entity_poly.entity_id
_entity_poly.type
_entity_poly.pdbx_seq_one_letter_code
_entity_poly.pdbx_strand_id
1 'polypeptide(L)'
;MDLRILLAVFFVSIVSARNISGLYQGPVDFDWDPKAPPLWTIRPEDRHMFFNNKTAFLEKRSGDPCSSRDHHALKMYHQYFEADCKAKYHIQSDGTCERWSDVETKCGSFCQIHSENNKWLTLVCVGTYFEWAEERPFPHSDCHAPVECSMKESESTSVGWSVSVTPKVGKLFKAGISGGWSESWSTAYGRTWTVKLDKGQCGYFTFVPVRKVVCLLSGTLSMCVERSMSFPGPPYFKAWCDKGKDETEHQGNACIDELWLINGESGKQVPDGAIIFVYTDCRTREPLPMNKQDPIYSSPGVALDGKSIDSIQQAWVWNSCEIIDIEGSGNKKLIIRGSGFPDEKIGENGEALTRDVVKKCDVYVIMGAYIPKDVKFHFYARGRPNDPPGDRGATWQYTATVHPNTRPGCIGEFLMDIGATRQDKCIGEAAPQEKRGVERDVKQHSWVA
;
A
#
# COMPACT_ATOMS: atom_id res chain seq x y z
N MET A 1 25.44 15.30 -0.56
CA MET A 1 24.06 14.76 -0.57
C MET A 1 23.96 13.87 -1.79
N ASP A 2 23.98 12.56 -1.57
CA ASP A 2 24.16 11.57 -2.63
C ASP A 2 22.88 11.33 -3.44
N LEU A 3 23.01 11.49 -4.76
CA LEU A 3 21.99 11.26 -5.79
C LEU A 3 21.46 9.81 -5.81
N ARG A 4 22.12 8.90 -5.08
CA ARG A 4 21.76 7.47 -4.98
C ARG A 4 20.59 7.20 -4.03
N ILE A 5 20.29 8.10 -3.09
CA ILE A 5 19.14 7.95 -2.18
C ILE A 5 17.82 8.33 -2.89
N LEU A 6 17.88 9.11 -3.97
CA LEU A 6 16.68 9.51 -4.71
C LEU A 6 16.11 8.41 -5.62
N LEU A 7 16.92 7.43 -6.02
CA LEU A 7 16.52 6.38 -6.98
C LEU A 7 15.86 5.16 -6.32
N ALA A 8 16.13 4.89 -5.04
CA ALA A 8 15.53 3.75 -4.34
C ALA A 8 14.05 3.97 -3.94
N VAL A 9 13.60 5.23 -3.86
CA VAL A 9 12.21 5.56 -3.52
C VAL A 9 11.27 5.48 -4.73
N PHE A 10 11.80 5.40 -5.96
CA PHE A 10 10.99 5.48 -7.19
C PHE A 10 10.58 4.13 -7.80
N PHE A 11 11.06 2.98 -7.31
CA PHE A 11 10.90 1.70 -8.03
C PHE A 11 9.95 0.66 -7.39
N VAL A 12 9.23 0.97 -6.31
CA VAL A 12 8.19 0.05 -5.75
C VAL A 12 6.79 0.66 -5.84
N SER A 13 6.52 1.41 -6.91
CA SER A 13 5.15 1.71 -7.32
C SER A 13 4.83 0.80 -8.50
N ILE A 14 4.34 -0.41 -8.22
CA ILE A 14 3.64 -1.19 -9.26
C ILE A 14 2.35 -0.43 -9.54
N VAL A 15 2.44 0.52 -10.48
CA VAL A 15 1.31 1.34 -10.88
C VAL A 15 0.58 0.61 -12.00
N SER A 16 -0.50 -0.08 -11.65
CA SER A 16 -1.47 -0.48 -12.67
C SER A 16 -2.20 0.78 -13.13
N ALA A 17 -1.91 1.22 -14.36
CA ALA A 17 -2.68 2.28 -15.00
C ALA A 17 -4.02 1.70 -15.45
N ARG A 18 -5.12 2.14 -14.82
CA ARG A 18 -6.47 1.79 -15.29
C ARG A 18 -6.91 2.82 -16.32
N ASN A 19 -7.11 2.37 -17.56
CA ASN A 19 -7.75 3.18 -18.59
C ASN A 19 -9.25 3.29 -18.29
N ILE A 20 -9.86 4.42 -18.68
CA ILE A 20 -11.32 4.68 -18.67
C ILE A 20 -12.09 3.70 -19.61
N SER A 21 -11.41 2.76 -20.26
CA SER A 21 -11.93 1.88 -21.31
C SER A 21 -12.61 0.61 -20.81
N GLY A 22 -13.22 0.63 -19.63
CA GLY A 22 -14.10 -0.45 -19.18
C GLY A 22 -15.52 -0.19 -19.67
N LEU A 23 -15.96 -0.91 -20.70
CA LEU A 23 -17.39 -1.03 -21.02
C LEU A 23 -18.11 -1.53 -19.75
N TYR A 24 -19.06 -0.75 -19.27
CA TYR A 24 -19.88 -1.05 -18.10
C TYR A 24 -20.49 -2.47 -18.13
N GLN A 25 -20.41 -3.19 -17.00
CA GLN A 25 -20.97 -4.52 -16.76
C GLN A 25 -22.14 -4.48 -15.76
N GLY A 26 -23.29 -3.92 -16.12
CA GLY A 26 -24.51 -4.02 -15.30
C GLY A 26 -24.41 -3.39 -13.88
N PRO A 27 -25.55 -3.26 -13.17
CA PRO A 27 -25.52 -2.76 -11.80
C PRO A 27 -24.58 -3.67 -11.04
N VAL A 28 -23.66 -3.09 -10.27
CA VAL A 28 -22.79 -3.91 -9.43
C VAL A 28 -23.65 -4.43 -8.30
N ASP A 29 -24.27 -5.57 -8.53
CA ASP A 29 -24.98 -6.31 -7.51
C ASP A 29 -23.93 -6.99 -6.65
N PHE A 30 -23.70 -6.41 -5.48
CA PHE A 30 -22.91 -7.07 -4.47
C PHE A 30 -23.82 -8.14 -3.86
N ASP A 31 -23.85 -9.32 -4.48
CA ASP A 31 -24.66 -10.50 -4.13
C ASP A 31 -24.41 -10.97 -2.68
N TRP A 32 -24.97 -10.25 -1.70
CA TRP A 32 -24.93 -10.59 -0.29
C TRP A 32 -26.13 -10.06 0.49
N ASP A 33 -26.55 -10.81 1.51
CA ASP A 33 -27.72 -10.48 2.34
C ASP A 33 -27.48 -9.22 3.18
N PRO A 34 -28.24 -8.12 2.98
CA PRO A 34 -28.09 -6.90 3.76
C PRO A 34 -28.30 -7.07 5.28
N LYS A 35 -29.00 -8.13 5.70
CA LYS A 35 -29.24 -8.47 7.11
C LYS A 35 -28.14 -9.35 7.71
N ALA A 36 -27.29 -9.93 6.86
CA ALA A 36 -26.15 -10.74 7.23
C ALA A 36 -24.94 -10.40 6.33
N PRO A 37 -24.48 -9.14 6.34
CA PRO A 37 -23.36 -8.72 5.52
C PRO A 37 -22.10 -9.54 5.84
N PRO A 38 -21.29 -9.87 4.82
CA PRO A 38 -19.96 -10.43 5.05
C PRO A 38 -19.12 -9.48 5.91
N LEU A 39 -18.30 -10.02 6.83
CA LEU A 39 -17.50 -9.18 7.75
C LEU A 39 -16.53 -8.23 7.05
N TRP A 40 -16.17 -8.52 5.81
CA TRP A 40 -15.29 -7.69 5.00
C TRP A 40 -15.99 -6.45 4.44
N THR A 41 -17.32 -6.39 4.40
CA THR A 41 -18.07 -5.14 4.10
C THR A 41 -18.19 -4.24 5.34
N ILE A 42 -17.79 -4.73 6.52
CA ILE A 42 -17.86 -4.01 7.79
C ILE A 42 -16.47 -3.51 8.16
N ARG A 43 -16.39 -2.19 8.37
CA ARG A 43 -15.16 -1.53 8.82
C ARG A 43 -14.66 -2.12 10.14
N PRO A 44 -13.35 -2.32 10.34
CA PRO A 44 -12.80 -2.95 11.55
C PRO A 44 -13.28 -2.33 12.85
N GLU A 45 -13.34 -0.99 12.90
CA GLU A 45 -13.80 -0.18 14.02
C GLU A 45 -15.29 -0.39 14.37
N ASP A 46 -16.11 -0.79 13.39
CA ASP A 46 -17.55 -1.02 13.56
C ASP A 46 -17.88 -2.47 13.93
N ARG A 47 -16.95 -3.43 13.75
CA ARG A 47 -17.22 -4.87 13.91
C ARG A 47 -17.70 -5.24 15.32
N HIS A 48 -17.11 -4.65 16.37
CA HIS A 48 -17.53 -4.92 17.74
C HIS A 48 -19.00 -4.51 17.97
N MET A 49 -19.42 -3.35 17.44
CA MET A 49 -20.82 -2.92 17.51
C MET A 49 -21.72 -3.85 16.69
N PHE A 50 -21.30 -4.28 15.51
CA PHE A 50 -22.04 -5.22 14.67
C PHE A 50 -22.32 -6.56 15.38
N PHE A 51 -21.32 -7.14 16.06
CA PHE A 51 -21.50 -8.39 16.78
C PHE A 51 -22.45 -8.26 17.97
N ASN A 52 -22.50 -7.09 18.62
CA ASN A 52 -23.39 -6.84 19.74
C ASN A 52 -24.81 -6.47 19.30
N ASN A 53 -24.95 -5.72 18.21
CA ASN A 53 -26.23 -5.33 17.64
C ASN A 53 -26.12 -5.20 16.12
N LYS A 54 -26.63 -6.21 15.41
CA LYS A 54 -26.55 -6.32 13.95
C LYS A 54 -27.25 -5.18 13.20
N THR A 55 -28.18 -4.43 13.79
CA THR A 55 -28.86 -3.32 13.08
C THR A 55 -28.26 -1.96 13.38
N ALA A 56 -27.57 -1.81 14.52
CA ALA A 56 -27.04 -0.51 14.97
C ALA A 56 -26.00 0.12 14.01
N PHE A 57 -25.25 -0.70 13.27
CA PHE A 57 -24.26 -0.19 12.31
C PHE A 57 -24.89 0.45 11.07
N LEU A 58 -26.15 0.12 10.75
CA LEU A 58 -26.89 0.67 9.61
C LEU A 58 -27.58 2.00 9.93
N GLU A 59 -27.91 2.22 11.21
CA GLU A 59 -28.70 3.35 11.71
C GLU A 59 -27.88 4.62 11.94
N LYS A 60 -26.55 4.51 12.07
CA LYS A 60 -25.70 5.60 12.58
C LYS A 60 -25.03 6.50 11.53
N ARG A 61 -25.34 6.33 10.25
CA ARG A 61 -24.66 7.06 9.16
C ARG A 61 -25.52 8.22 8.69
N SER A 62 -25.51 9.31 9.45
CA SER A 62 -26.17 10.57 9.08
C SER A 62 -25.21 11.45 8.27
N GLY A 63 -25.59 11.85 7.05
CA GLY A 63 -24.80 12.73 6.20
C GLY A 63 -24.96 12.39 4.71
N ASP A 64 -24.49 13.27 3.82
CA ASP A 64 -24.35 12.96 2.39
C ASP A 64 -23.10 12.10 2.18
N PRO A 65 -23.22 10.79 1.94
CA PRO A 65 -22.08 9.88 1.82
C PRO A 65 -21.15 10.24 0.65
N CYS A 66 -21.62 11.00 -0.34
CA CYS A 66 -20.81 11.40 -1.47
C CYS A 66 -20.02 12.69 -1.26
N SER A 67 -20.38 13.53 -0.28
CA SER A 67 -19.71 14.81 -0.01
C SER A 67 -19.23 15.00 1.42
N SER A 68 -19.85 14.36 2.40
CA SER A 68 -19.36 14.28 3.77
C SER A 68 -18.07 13.48 3.76
N ARG A 69 -16.95 14.21 3.93
CA ARG A 69 -15.60 13.64 4.07
C ARG A 69 -15.40 13.12 5.50
N ASP A 70 -16.46 12.60 6.12
CA ASP A 70 -16.46 12.07 7.48
C ASP A 70 -16.33 10.54 7.44
N HIS A 71 -15.41 10.02 8.24
CA HIS A 71 -15.03 8.61 8.25
C HIS A 71 -16.20 7.64 8.47
N HIS A 72 -17.20 8.03 9.27
CA HIS A 72 -18.32 7.16 9.65
C HIS A 72 -19.51 7.19 8.68
N ALA A 73 -19.52 8.05 7.66
CA ALA A 73 -20.70 8.24 6.80
C ALA A 73 -20.91 7.10 5.79
N LEU A 74 -19.94 6.20 5.59
CA LEU A 74 -19.92 5.28 4.44
C LEU A 74 -20.21 3.81 4.77
N LYS A 75 -21.30 3.27 4.20
CA LYS A 75 -21.50 1.84 3.90
C LYS A 75 -20.67 1.40 2.70
N MET A 76 -19.76 0.46 2.95
CA MET A 76 -18.96 -0.21 1.93
C MET A 76 -19.83 -1.18 1.14
N TYR A 77 -19.51 -1.37 -0.13
CA TYR A 77 -20.23 -2.23 -1.08
C TYR A 77 -21.73 -1.94 -1.13
N HIS A 78 -22.10 -0.67 -1.01
CA HIS A 78 -23.46 -0.20 -1.09
C HIS A 78 -23.58 0.81 -2.22
N GLN A 79 -24.58 0.62 -3.08
CA GLN A 79 -24.86 1.53 -4.18
C GLN A 79 -25.73 2.69 -3.68
N TYR A 80 -25.17 3.89 -3.71
CA TYR A 80 -25.85 5.13 -3.41
C TYR A 80 -26.41 5.77 -4.67
N PHE A 81 -27.63 6.26 -4.57
CA PHE A 81 -28.35 6.88 -5.68
C PHE A 81 -28.52 8.38 -5.45
N GLU A 82 -29.24 9.08 -6.33
CA GLU A 82 -29.41 10.54 -6.27
C GLU A 82 -30.03 11.03 -4.94
N ALA A 83 -30.88 10.22 -4.30
CA ALA A 83 -31.46 10.52 -2.99
C ALA A 83 -30.39 10.68 -1.90
N ASP A 84 -29.34 9.86 -1.96
CA ASP A 84 -28.21 9.87 -1.03
C ASP A 84 -27.10 10.82 -1.50
N CYS A 85 -26.84 10.79 -2.81
CA CYS A 85 -25.73 11.44 -3.50
C CYS A 85 -26.25 12.36 -4.61
N LYS A 86 -26.74 13.53 -4.23
CA LYS A 86 -27.38 14.49 -5.15
C LYS A 86 -26.44 14.89 -6.27
N ALA A 87 -26.87 14.68 -7.52
CA ALA A 87 -26.12 15.11 -8.70
C ALA A 87 -25.96 16.64 -8.72
N LYS A 88 -24.80 17.12 -9.20
CA LYS A 88 -24.57 18.57 -9.38
C LYS A 88 -25.13 19.10 -10.70
N TYR A 89 -25.12 18.27 -11.74
CA TYR A 89 -25.61 18.59 -13.07
C TYR A 89 -26.43 17.42 -13.59
N HIS A 90 -27.52 17.73 -14.29
CA HIS A 90 -28.45 16.75 -14.83
C HIS A 90 -28.34 16.65 -16.36
N ILE A 91 -28.81 15.52 -16.93
CA ILE A 91 -29.03 15.42 -18.37
C ILE A 91 -30.24 16.26 -18.77
N GLN A 92 -30.09 17.01 -19.85
CA GLN A 92 -31.13 17.75 -20.54
C GLN A 92 -31.88 16.86 -21.55
N SER A 93 -33.03 17.33 -22.03
CA SER A 93 -33.87 16.58 -22.99
C SER A 93 -33.18 16.25 -24.32
N ASP A 94 -32.12 16.97 -24.67
CA ASP A 94 -31.31 16.75 -25.89
C ASP A 94 -30.17 15.74 -25.69
N GLY A 95 -30.03 15.17 -24.49
CA GLY A 95 -28.97 14.22 -24.13
C GLY A 95 -27.68 14.86 -23.62
N THR A 96 -27.58 16.19 -23.60
CA THR A 96 -26.41 16.92 -23.11
C THR A 96 -26.49 17.18 -21.60
N CYS A 97 -25.35 17.31 -20.92
CA CYS A 97 -25.35 17.73 -19.52
C CYS A 97 -25.60 19.22 -19.35
N GLU A 98 -26.30 19.62 -18.30
CA GLU A 98 -26.34 21.03 -17.91
C GLU A 98 -24.94 21.66 -17.89
N ARG A 99 -24.85 22.93 -18.33
CA ARG A 99 -23.61 23.71 -18.36
C ARG A 99 -22.49 23.16 -19.27
N TRP A 100 -22.80 22.21 -20.16
CA TRP A 100 -21.82 21.68 -21.12
C TRP A 100 -21.25 22.72 -22.08
N SER A 101 -22.00 23.79 -22.35
CA SER A 101 -21.62 24.86 -23.27
C SER A 101 -21.18 26.15 -22.58
N ASP A 102 -20.87 26.07 -21.28
CA ASP A 102 -20.38 27.21 -20.52
C ASP A 102 -18.86 27.36 -20.74
N VAL A 103 -18.41 28.58 -20.97
CA VAL A 103 -16.98 28.89 -21.09
C VAL A 103 -16.25 28.63 -19.76
N GLU A 104 -16.95 28.81 -18.63
CA GLU A 104 -16.43 28.54 -17.28
C GLU A 104 -16.05 27.07 -17.09
N THR A 105 -16.77 26.16 -17.74
CA THR A 105 -16.52 24.71 -17.70
C THR A 105 -15.64 24.26 -18.87
N LYS A 106 -15.05 25.20 -19.63
CA LYS A 106 -14.25 24.98 -20.83
C LYS A 106 -14.99 24.18 -21.89
N CYS A 107 -16.27 24.49 -22.08
CA CYS A 107 -17.09 23.85 -23.09
C CYS A 107 -17.16 22.33 -22.85
N GLY A 108 -17.40 21.94 -21.59
CA GLY A 108 -17.80 20.58 -21.28
C GLY A 108 -18.47 20.48 -19.92
N SER A 109 -19.19 19.40 -19.67
CA SER A 109 -19.80 19.15 -18.36
C SER A 109 -19.93 17.65 -18.12
N PHE A 110 -20.03 17.30 -16.85
CA PHE A 110 -20.26 15.96 -16.37
C PHE A 110 -21.58 15.94 -15.61
N CYS A 111 -22.51 15.09 -16.01
CA CYS A 111 -23.77 14.90 -15.32
C CYS A 111 -23.88 13.48 -14.77
N GLN A 112 -24.10 13.40 -13.46
CA GLN A 112 -24.45 12.18 -12.76
C GLN A 112 -25.98 12.01 -12.91
N ILE A 113 -26.48 10.86 -13.37
CA ILE A 113 -27.87 10.66 -13.86
C ILE A 113 -28.76 9.91 -12.88
N HIS A 114 -30.11 10.00 -12.88
CA HIS A 114 -31.11 10.96 -13.42
C HIS A 114 -32.53 10.62 -12.87
N SER A 115 -33.24 11.68 -12.46
CA SER A 115 -34.69 11.99 -12.55
C SER A 115 -35.72 10.87 -12.44
N GLU A 116 -36.49 10.97 -11.37
CA GLU A 116 -37.68 10.19 -11.01
C GLU A 116 -38.89 10.35 -11.97
N ASN A 117 -38.82 11.21 -13.00
CA ASN A 117 -40.00 11.62 -13.77
C ASN A 117 -40.23 10.87 -15.10
N ASN A 118 -39.30 10.04 -15.57
CA ASN A 118 -39.49 9.24 -16.79
C ASN A 118 -39.64 7.74 -16.46
N LYS A 119 -40.89 7.36 -16.20
CA LYS A 119 -41.36 6.01 -15.83
C LYS A 119 -41.08 4.88 -16.85
N TRP A 120 -40.37 5.17 -17.95
CA TRP A 120 -40.11 4.26 -19.07
C TRP A 120 -38.64 3.86 -19.27
N LEU A 121 -37.70 4.35 -18.46
CA LEU A 121 -36.27 4.00 -18.51
C LEU A 121 -35.75 3.45 -17.15
N THR A 122 -36.58 2.65 -16.49
CA THR A 122 -36.41 2.14 -15.11
C THR A 122 -35.38 1.01 -14.94
N LEU A 123 -34.32 0.95 -15.77
CA LEU A 123 -33.34 -0.16 -15.67
C LEU A 123 -31.87 0.26 -15.69
N VAL A 124 -31.57 1.55 -15.59
CA VAL A 124 -30.20 2.04 -15.68
C VAL A 124 -29.87 3.00 -14.55
N CYS A 125 -29.79 2.47 -13.33
CA CYS A 125 -29.41 3.22 -12.14
C CYS A 125 -27.89 3.34 -12.05
N VAL A 126 -27.40 4.56 -12.28
CA VAL A 126 -26.00 4.94 -12.06
C VAL A 126 -25.82 5.18 -10.56
N GLY A 127 -24.91 4.46 -9.92
CA GLY A 127 -24.65 4.64 -8.49
C GLY A 127 -23.23 5.07 -8.21
N THR A 128 -23.05 5.82 -7.13
CA THR A 128 -21.76 5.91 -6.45
C THR A 128 -21.69 4.76 -5.47
N TYR A 129 -20.54 4.10 -5.37
CA TYR A 129 -20.32 3.12 -4.31
C TYR A 129 -18.89 3.21 -3.79
N PHE A 130 -18.66 2.62 -2.62
CA PHE A 130 -17.38 2.63 -1.94
C PHE A 130 -16.95 1.21 -1.67
N GLU A 131 -15.70 0.88 -1.91
CA GLU A 131 -15.17 -0.47 -1.73
C GLU A 131 -13.72 -0.42 -1.27
N TRP A 132 -13.21 -1.54 -0.79
CA TRP A 132 -11.78 -1.65 -0.52
C TRP A 132 -11.01 -1.74 -1.83
N ALA A 133 -9.91 -1.02 -1.92
CA ALA A 133 -8.97 -1.14 -3.02
C ALA A 133 -7.80 -2.07 -2.65
N GLU A 134 -6.97 -2.36 -3.65
CA GLU A 134 -5.75 -3.15 -3.50
C GLU A 134 -4.89 -2.64 -2.34
N GLU A 135 -4.38 -3.57 -1.55
CA GLU A 135 -3.54 -3.26 -0.40
C GLU A 135 -2.24 -2.53 -0.79
N ARG A 136 -1.70 -1.75 0.15
CA ARG A 136 -0.46 -0.99 0.01
C ARG A 136 0.45 -1.31 1.20
N PRO A 137 1.39 -2.27 1.04
CA PRO A 137 2.30 -2.65 2.12
C PRO A 137 3.11 -1.46 2.64
N PHE A 138 3.35 -1.41 3.95
CA PHE A 138 4.28 -0.44 4.54
C PHE A 138 5.72 -0.91 4.26
N PRO A 139 6.59 -0.08 3.68
CA PRO A 139 7.97 -0.48 3.40
C PRO A 139 8.72 -0.93 4.66
N HIS A 140 9.46 -2.05 4.56
CA HIS A 140 10.24 -2.62 5.67
C HIS A 140 9.41 -2.96 6.92
N SER A 141 8.13 -3.29 6.73
CA SER A 141 7.27 -3.76 7.82
C SER A 141 7.31 -5.28 7.98
N ASP A 142 8.32 -5.96 7.41
CA ASP A 142 8.49 -7.41 7.54
C ASP A 142 8.70 -7.80 9.01
N CYS A 143 7.92 -8.79 9.42
CA CYS A 143 7.91 -9.32 10.76
C CYS A 143 8.11 -10.83 10.74
N HIS A 144 8.81 -11.32 11.77
CA HIS A 144 9.22 -12.72 11.88
C HIS A 144 9.23 -13.16 13.34
N ALA A 145 8.55 -14.26 13.66
CA ALA A 145 8.59 -14.87 14.98
C ALA A 145 9.96 -15.53 15.26
N PRO A 146 10.65 -15.20 16.36
CA PRO A 146 10.07 -14.80 17.65
C PRO A 146 10.15 -13.30 17.97
N VAL A 147 10.49 -12.44 17.01
CA VAL A 147 10.62 -11.01 17.24
C VAL A 147 9.23 -10.37 17.28
N GLU A 148 8.98 -9.55 18.29
CA GLU A 148 7.73 -8.80 18.38
C GLU A 148 7.61 -7.82 17.21
N CYS A 149 6.46 -7.84 16.55
CA CYS A 149 6.17 -7.02 15.40
C CYS A 149 5.46 -5.74 15.84
N SER A 150 5.99 -4.57 15.45
CA SER A 150 5.38 -3.29 15.80
C SER A 150 5.46 -2.29 14.65
N MET A 151 4.39 -1.51 14.46
CA MET A 151 4.32 -0.37 13.54
C MET A 151 4.19 0.94 14.33
N LYS A 152 4.62 2.06 13.74
CA LYS A 152 4.51 3.39 14.34
C LYS A 152 3.75 4.39 13.48
N GLU A 153 3.31 5.47 14.11
CA GLU A 153 2.66 6.60 13.44
C GLU A 153 3.55 7.34 12.44
N SER A 154 4.88 7.31 12.65
CA SER A 154 5.85 7.92 11.74
C SER A 154 6.05 7.14 10.44
N GLU A 155 5.64 5.86 10.41
CA GLU A 155 5.75 5.02 9.22
C GLU A 155 4.64 5.39 8.25
N SER A 156 4.92 5.29 6.96
CA SER A 156 3.98 5.72 5.93
C SER A 156 4.11 4.90 4.67
N THR A 157 3.01 4.81 3.93
CA THR A 157 2.99 4.22 2.59
C THR A 157 2.24 5.11 1.62
N SER A 158 2.66 5.10 0.36
CA SER A 158 1.99 5.82 -0.71
C SER A 158 0.78 5.02 -1.18
N VAL A 159 -0.38 5.65 -1.15
CA VAL A 159 -1.65 5.02 -1.54
C VAL A 159 -2.20 5.73 -2.76
N GLY A 160 -2.74 4.97 -3.70
CA GLY A 160 -3.20 5.54 -4.95
C GLY A 160 -3.05 4.63 -6.16
N TRP A 161 -3.50 5.14 -7.31
CA TRP A 161 -3.37 4.52 -8.63
C TRP A 161 -3.29 5.61 -9.69
N SER A 162 -2.74 5.28 -10.86
CA SER A 162 -2.80 6.22 -11.99
C SER A 162 -4.14 6.10 -12.69
N VAL A 163 -4.83 7.22 -12.79
CA VAL A 163 -6.01 7.38 -13.64
C VAL A 163 -5.59 8.19 -14.86
N SER A 164 -5.69 7.59 -16.05
CA SER A 164 -5.37 8.29 -17.30
C SER A 164 -6.53 9.16 -17.75
N VAL A 165 -6.65 10.37 -17.17
CA VAL A 165 -7.60 11.41 -17.60
C VAL A 165 -6.88 12.59 -18.22
N THR A 166 -7.44 13.19 -19.26
CA THR A 166 -6.92 14.47 -19.76
C THR A 166 -7.21 15.58 -18.75
N PRO A 167 -6.39 16.63 -18.65
CA PRO A 167 -6.65 17.74 -17.73
C PRO A 167 -8.00 18.43 -17.93
N LYS A 168 -8.55 18.41 -19.16
CA LYS A 168 -9.89 18.91 -19.45
C LYS A 168 -10.93 18.02 -18.77
N VAL A 169 -10.86 16.70 -18.97
CA VAL A 169 -11.79 15.73 -18.37
C VAL A 169 -11.71 15.72 -16.83
N GLY A 170 -10.51 15.78 -16.25
CA GLY A 170 -10.35 15.86 -14.79
C GLY A 170 -11.05 17.08 -14.17
N LYS A 171 -11.06 18.23 -14.85
CA LYS A 171 -11.81 19.42 -14.40
C LYS A 171 -13.32 19.20 -14.47
N LEU A 172 -13.80 18.50 -15.49
CA LEU A 172 -15.22 18.18 -15.64
C LEU A 172 -15.68 17.24 -14.52
N PHE A 173 -14.89 16.21 -14.20
CA PHE A 173 -15.15 15.34 -13.05
C PHE A 173 -15.17 16.10 -11.72
N LYS A 174 -14.19 16.97 -11.48
CA LYS A 174 -14.15 17.79 -10.27
C LYS A 174 -15.38 18.69 -10.13
N ALA A 175 -15.88 19.23 -11.25
CA ALA A 175 -17.05 20.08 -11.27
C ALA A 175 -18.36 19.30 -11.11
N GLY A 176 -18.53 18.19 -11.83
CA GLY A 176 -19.81 17.49 -11.94
C GLY A 176 -20.05 16.34 -10.95
N ILE A 177 -18.99 15.75 -10.39
CA ILE A 177 -19.15 14.67 -9.39
C ILE A 177 -19.54 15.27 -8.03
N SER A 178 -20.53 14.65 -7.39
CA SER A 178 -20.95 14.98 -6.02
C SER A 178 -19.81 14.78 -5.03
N GLY A 179 -19.56 15.79 -4.18
CA GLY A 179 -18.37 15.85 -3.32
C GLY A 179 -17.04 16.15 -4.03
N GLY A 180 -17.09 16.41 -5.34
CA GLY A 180 -15.91 16.61 -6.18
C GLY A 180 -15.19 15.31 -6.52
N TRP A 181 -14.13 15.46 -7.31
CA TRP A 181 -13.20 14.40 -7.68
C TRP A 181 -11.78 14.93 -7.45
N SER A 182 -10.92 14.11 -6.87
CA SER A 182 -9.49 14.39 -6.71
C SER A 182 -8.65 13.27 -7.28
N GLU A 183 -7.49 13.65 -7.83
CA GLU A 183 -6.52 12.69 -8.30
C GLU A 183 -6.01 11.78 -7.18
N SER A 184 -5.52 10.64 -7.63
CA SER A 184 -5.64 9.35 -7.00
C SER A 184 -4.38 8.95 -6.24
N TRP A 185 -3.80 9.88 -5.48
CA TRP A 185 -2.61 9.63 -4.65
C TRP A 185 -2.66 10.39 -3.32
N SER A 186 -2.25 9.71 -2.25
CA SER A 186 -2.04 10.30 -0.94
C SER A 186 -1.01 9.49 -0.16
N THR A 187 -0.71 9.93 1.05
CA THR A 187 0.16 9.20 1.99
C THR A 187 -0.67 8.74 3.16
N ALA A 188 -0.71 7.42 3.38
CA ALA A 188 -1.28 6.83 4.58
C ALA A 188 -0.17 6.73 5.65
N TYR A 189 -0.50 7.13 6.87
CA TYR A 189 0.39 7.03 8.02
C TYR A 189 0.00 5.83 8.87
N GLY A 190 1.00 5.19 9.47
CA GLY A 190 0.82 4.07 10.37
C GLY A 190 0.12 4.49 11.65
N ARG A 191 -0.11 3.51 12.52
CA ARG A 191 -0.57 3.72 13.90
C ARG A 191 0.27 2.85 14.83
N THR A 192 0.43 3.26 16.09
CA THR A 192 1.13 2.39 17.03
C THR A 192 0.34 1.10 17.25
N TRP A 193 0.90 -0.02 16.80
CA TRP A 193 0.25 -1.32 16.88
C TRP A 193 1.30 -2.43 16.97
N THR A 194 1.11 -3.32 17.94
CA THR A 194 1.90 -4.55 18.12
C THR A 194 1.09 -5.78 17.73
N VAL A 195 1.74 -6.71 17.02
CA VAL A 195 1.20 -8.04 16.70
C VAL A 195 2.11 -9.11 17.31
N LYS A 196 1.51 -10.08 18.00
CA LYS A 196 2.21 -11.27 18.49
C LYS A 196 2.11 -12.37 17.45
N LEU A 197 3.25 -12.95 17.10
CA LEU A 197 3.36 -14.01 16.10
C LEU A 197 3.69 -15.34 16.79
N ASP A 198 3.02 -16.40 16.39
CA ASP A 198 3.37 -17.76 16.81
C ASP A 198 4.61 -18.25 16.05
N LYS A 199 5.25 -19.31 16.54
CA LYS A 199 6.40 -19.91 15.85
C LYS A 199 6.03 -20.29 14.40
N GLY A 200 6.86 -19.86 13.45
CA GLY A 200 6.66 -20.11 12.01
C GLY A 200 5.69 -19.14 11.34
N GLN A 201 5.14 -18.17 12.07
CA GLN A 201 4.34 -17.08 11.49
C GLN A 201 5.21 -15.86 11.24
N CYS A 202 5.06 -15.33 10.03
CA CYS A 202 5.63 -14.08 9.60
C CYS A 202 4.51 -13.16 9.14
N GLY A 203 4.85 -11.96 8.69
CA GLY A 203 3.87 -11.10 8.06
C GLY A 203 4.38 -9.69 7.82
N TYR A 204 3.46 -8.82 7.45
CA TYR A 204 3.74 -7.41 7.22
C TYR A 204 2.52 -6.56 7.48
N PHE A 205 2.74 -5.26 7.72
CA PHE A 205 1.67 -4.29 7.83
C PHE A 205 1.33 -3.72 6.45
N THR A 206 0.04 -3.50 6.20
CA THR A 206 -0.45 -2.98 4.93
C THR A 206 -1.61 -2.03 5.16
N PHE A 207 -1.72 -1.00 4.33
CA PHE A 207 -2.88 -0.11 4.31
C PHE A 207 -3.82 -0.53 3.19
N VAL A 208 -5.10 -0.74 3.52
CA VAL A 208 -6.15 -1.03 2.54
C VAL A 208 -7.00 0.23 2.35
N PRO A 209 -6.82 0.97 1.24
CA PRO A 209 -7.54 2.21 1.01
C PRO A 209 -9.00 1.98 0.64
N VAL A 210 -9.84 2.96 0.92
CA VAL A 210 -11.21 3.05 0.39
C VAL A 210 -11.17 3.70 -1.00
N ARG A 211 -11.77 3.01 -1.97
CA ARG A 211 -12.03 3.51 -3.31
C ARG A 211 -13.49 3.95 -3.42
N LYS A 212 -13.71 5.16 -3.93
CA LYS A 212 -15.02 5.60 -4.41
C LYS A 212 -15.08 5.34 -5.91
N VAL A 213 -16.14 4.69 -6.37
CA VAL A 213 -16.40 4.47 -7.79
C VAL A 213 -17.66 5.22 -8.18
N VAL A 214 -17.56 5.97 -9.26
CA VAL A 214 -18.69 6.71 -9.86
C VAL A 214 -18.84 6.24 -11.31
N CYS A 215 -19.94 5.59 -11.62
CA CYS A 215 -20.22 5.11 -12.98
C CYS A 215 -20.99 6.14 -13.83
N LEU A 216 -21.03 5.97 -15.16
CA LEU A 216 -21.63 6.87 -16.18
C LEU A 216 -22.66 6.15 -17.05
N LEU A 217 -23.38 5.21 -16.48
CA LEU A 217 -24.33 4.32 -17.16
C LEU A 217 -25.38 4.97 -18.06
N SER A 218 -25.66 6.25 -17.88
CA SER A 218 -26.18 7.06 -18.97
C SER A 218 -25.52 8.44 -19.01
N GLY A 219 -24.57 8.69 -18.10
CA GLY A 219 -23.94 9.98 -17.85
C GLY A 219 -23.22 10.40 -19.12
N THR A 220 -23.63 11.54 -19.66
CA THR A 220 -22.93 12.07 -20.83
C THR A 220 -21.69 12.81 -20.31
N LEU A 221 -20.51 12.49 -20.79
CA LEU A 221 -19.47 13.50 -20.83
C LEU A 221 -19.74 14.33 -22.07
N SER A 222 -20.37 15.50 -21.89
CA SER A 222 -20.65 16.40 -23.01
C SER A 222 -19.49 17.37 -23.16
N MET A 223 -18.86 17.40 -24.32
CA MET A 223 -17.76 18.32 -24.60
C MET A 223 -17.93 18.93 -25.99
N CYS A 224 -17.51 20.18 -26.14
CA CYS A 224 -17.33 20.77 -27.46
C CYS A 224 -16.07 21.64 -27.54
N VAL A 225 -15.81 22.16 -28.74
CA VAL A 225 -14.63 22.98 -29.04
C VAL A 225 -14.79 24.37 -28.43
N GLU A 226 -13.83 24.75 -27.59
CA GLU A 226 -13.69 26.13 -27.13
C GLU A 226 -13.02 26.93 -28.25
N ARG A 227 -13.70 27.97 -28.74
CA ARG A 227 -13.16 28.91 -29.71
C ARG A 227 -12.93 30.25 -29.02
N SER A 228 -11.86 30.93 -29.43
CA SER A 228 -11.55 32.25 -28.91
C SER A 228 -11.13 33.18 -30.04
N MET A 229 -11.58 34.43 -29.97
CA MET A 229 -11.14 35.47 -30.89
C MET A 229 -10.49 36.61 -30.13
N SER A 230 -9.28 36.97 -30.57
CA SER A 230 -8.55 38.14 -30.10
C SER A 230 -8.98 39.35 -30.91
N PHE A 231 -9.50 40.38 -30.25
CA PHE A 231 -9.73 41.67 -30.88
C PHE A 231 -8.48 42.56 -30.76
N PRO A 232 -8.17 43.41 -31.75
CA PRO A 232 -7.08 44.39 -31.63
C PRO A 232 -7.45 45.45 -30.59
N GLY A 233 -6.79 45.39 -29.43
CA GLY A 233 -6.94 46.33 -28.30
C GLY A 233 -6.86 45.61 -26.94
N PRO A 234 -6.11 46.12 -25.94
CA PRO A 234 -6.03 45.49 -24.63
C PRO A 234 -7.29 45.76 -23.77
N PRO A 235 -7.86 44.75 -23.05
CA PRO A 235 -7.79 43.31 -23.26
C PRO A 235 -9.21 42.72 -23.39
N TYR A 236 -9.75 42.65 -24.62
CA TYR A 236 -11.04 41.98 -24.87
C TYR A 236 -10.81 40.62 -25.54
N PHE A 237 -10.75 39.57 -24.72
CA PHE A 237 -10.79 38.18 -25.17
C PHE A 237 -12.24 37.70 -25.11
N LYS A 238 -12.81 37.26 -26.24
CA LYS A 238 -14.13 36.60 -26.24
C LYS A 238 -13.94 35.13 -26.59
N ALA A 239 -14.12 34.27 -25.59
CA ALA A 239 -14.23 32.83 -25.78
C ALA A 239 -15.71 32.43 -25.88
N TRP A 240 -16.00 31.40 -26.66
CA TRP A 240 -17.31 30.79 -26.77
C TRP A 240 -17.18 29.30 -27.07
N CYS A 241 -18.23 28.56 -26.77
CA CYS A 241 -18.33 27.14 -27.07
C CYS A 241 -19.03 26.95 -28.40
N ASP A 242 -18.37 26.27 -29.35
CA ASP A 242 -19.00 25.91 -30.62
C ASP A 242 -19.97 24.76 -30.39
N LYS A 243 -21.20 24.91 -30.86
CA LYS A 243 -22.31 23.96 -30.62
C LYS A 243 -22.65 23.16 -31.87
N GLY A 244 -21.79 23.17 -32.89
CA GLY A 244 -21.96 22.35 -34.08
C GLY A 244 -22.13 20.87 -33.73
N LYS A 245 -23.06 20.18 -34.41
CA LYS A 245 -23.34 18.75 -34.19
C LYS A 245 -22.10 17.86 -34.40
N ASP A 246 -21.22 18.25 -35.31
CA ASP A 246 -19.98 17.52 -35.60
C ASP A 246 -18.84 17.82 -34.60
N GLU A 247 -19.04 18.79 -33.70
CA GLU A 247 -18.04 19.25 -32.72
C GLU A 247 -18.43 18.92 -31.27
N THR A 248 -19.58 18.27 -31.07
CA THR A 248 -20.06 17.86 -29.74
C THR A 248 -19.79 16.37 -29.52
N GLU A 249 -18.91 16.06 -28.59
CA GLU A 249 -18.58 14.69 -28.20
C GLU A 249 -19.41 14.26 -26.99
N HIS A 250 -19.92 13.04 -27.05
CA HIS A 250 -20.69 12.39 -26.00
C HIS A 250 -20.07 11.04 -25.68
N GLN A 251 -19.49 10.92 -24.49
CA GLN A 251 -19.06 9.63 -23.97
C GLN A 251 -20.04 9.15 -22.92
N GLY A 252 -20.70 8.02 -23.18
CA GLY A 252 -21.50 7.29 -22.20
C GLY A 252 -20.74 6.10 -21.61
N ASN A 253 -21.26 5.51 -20.52
CA ASN A 253 -20.88 4.19 -20.00
C ASN A 253 -19.42 4.00 -19.55
N ALA A 254 -18.81 5.01 -18.92
CA ALA A 254 -17.53 4.88 -18.22
C ALA A 254 -17.67 4.90 -16.69
N CYS A 255 -16.79 4.26 -15.95
CA CYS A 255 -16.68 4.48 -14.50
C CYS A 255 -15.37 5.18 -14.20
N ILE A 256 -15.37 6.01 -13.16
CA ILE A 256 -14.19 6.69 -12.67
C ILE A 256 -13.97 6.35 -11.20
N ASP A 257 -12.72 6.01 -10.91
CA ASP A 257 -12.26 5.67 -9.58
C ASP A 257 -11.65 6.92 -8.92
N GLU A 258 -11.93 7.11 -7.64
CA GLU A 258 -11.34 8.15 -6.78
C GLU A 258 -10.79 7.49 -5.52
N LEU A 259 -9.56 7.85 -5.13
CA LEU A 259 -9.05 7.54 -3.80
C LEU A 259 -9.86 8.35 -2.80
N TRP A 260 -10.63 7.69 -1.92
CA TRP A 260 -11.49 8.42 -1.00
C TRP A 260 -10.66 9.03 0.12
N LEU A 261 -10.73 10.35 0.23
CA LEU A 261 -10.10 11.10 1.31
C LEU A 261 -11.16 11.51 2.33
N ILE A 262 -10.78 11.53 3.60
CA ILE A 262 -11.59 11.98 4.74
C ILE A 262 -10.87 13.10 5.49
N ASN A 263 -11.60 13.88 6.27
CA ASN A 263 -11.04 14.88 7.16
C ASN A 263 -10.32 14.17 8.31
N GLY A 264 -8.99 14.28 8.38
CA GLY A 264 -8.21 13.82 9.51
C GLY A 264 -8.35 14.75 10.71
N GLU A 265 -7.84 14.32 11.87
CA GLU A 265 -7.93 15.07 13.14
C GLU A 265 -7.32 16.48 13.06
N SER A 266 -6.31 16.66 12.20
CA SER A 266 -5.65 17.95 11.96
C SER A 266 -6.43 18.88 11.03
N GLY A 267 -7.61 18.48 10.55
CA GLY A 267 -8.40 19.18 9.53
C GLY A 267 -7.85 19.03 8.09
N LYS A 268 -6.71 18.35 7.91
CA LYS A 268 -6.19 17.98 6.59
C LYS A 268 -6.86 16.72 6.08
N GLN A 269 -7.04 16.63 4.77
CA GLN A 269 -7.55 15.43 4.13
C GLN A 269 -6.49 14.31 4.16
N VAL A 270 -6.90 13.12 4.61
CA VAL A 270 -6.08 11.91 4.69
C VAL A 270 -6.80 10.77 3.96
N PRO A 271 -6.09 9.75 3.44
CA PRO A 271 -6.76 8.63 2.78
C PRO A 271 -7.59 7.85 3.79
N ASP A 272 -8.84 7.55 3.42
CA ASP A 272 -9.69 6.64 4.18
C ASP A 272 -9.26 5.20 3.90
N GLY A 273 -9.37 4.34 4.90
CA GLY A 273 -8.86 2.98 4.81
C GLY A 273 -8.66 2.33 6.17
N ALA A 274 -8.11 1.12 6.14
CA ALA A 274 -7.76 0.37 7.33
C ALA A 274 -6.33 -0.13 7.24
N ILE A 275 -5.59 -0.03 8.35
CA ILE A 275 -4.33 -0.76 8.48
C ILE A 275 -4.66 -2.15 9.00
N ILE A 276 -4.15 -3.17 8.31
CA ILE A 276 -4.26 -4.58 8.71
C ILE A 276 -2.86 -5.20 8.77
N PHE A 277 -2.77 -6.35 9.43
CA PHE A 277 -1.58 -7.20 9.42
C PHE A 277 -1.88 -8.43 8.55
N VAL A 278 -1.02 -8.67 7.56
CA VAL A 278 -1.13 -9.84 6.67
C VAL A 278 -0.17 -10.89 7.18
N TYR A 279 -0.71 -12.04 7.60
CA TYR A 279 0.10 -13.16 8.06
C TYR A 279 0.65 -13.94 6.86
N THR A 280 1.92 -14.28 6.90
CA THR A 280 2.60 -15.07 5.87
C THR A 280 3.29 -16.29 6.49
N ASP A 281 3.52 -17.31 5.67
CA ASP A 281 4.38 -18.43 6.01
C ASP A 281 5.85 -17.97 6.00
N CYS A 282 6.59 -18.12 7.09
CA CYS A 282 7.99 -17.66 7.14
C CYS A 282 8.90 -18.35 6.13
N ARG A 283 8.58 -19.58 5.75
CA ARG A 283 9.37 -20.37 4.81
C ARG A 283 9.20 -19.89 3.39
N THR A 284 7.97 -19.65 2.93
CA THR A 284 7.69 -19.30 1.52
C THR A 284 7.37 -17.83 1.28
N ARG A 285 7.11 -17.07 2.34
CA ARG A 285 6.53 -15.71 2.33
C ARG A 285 5.13 -15.59 1.74
N GLU A 286 4.49 -16.70 1.38
CA GLU A 286 3.14 -16.67 0.85
C GLU A 286 2.13 -16.29 1.95
N PRO A 287 1.07 -15.52 1.63
CA PRO A 287 -0.02 -15.27 2.56
C PRO A 287 -0.61 -16.56 3.12
N LEU A 288 -0.83 -16.59 4.43
CA LEU A 288 -1.57 -17.67 5.06
C LEU A 288 -3.02 -17.72 4.54
N PRO A 289 -3.72 -18.86 4.68
CA PRO A 289 -5.11 -18.98 4.25
C PRO A 289 -6.02 -17.88 4.79
N MET A 290 -7.02 -17.47 3.99
CA MET A 290 -7.90 -16.32 4.27
C MET A 290 -8.61 -16.36 5.63
N ASN A 291 -8.85 -17.55 6.18
CA ASN A 291 -9.44 -17.70 7.51
C ASN A 291 -8.50 -17.30 8.68
N LYS A 292 -7.21 -17.08 8.39
CA LYS A 292 -6.22 -16.55 9.33
C LYS A 292 -5.96 -15.05 9.14
N GLN A 293 -6.55 -14.43 8.13
CA GLN A 293 -6.32 -13.03 7.78
C GLN A 293 -7.40 -12.13 8.39
N ASP A 294 -7.16 -10.82 8.39
CA ASP A 294 -8.25 -9.86 8.63
C ASP A 294 -9.32 -10.04 7.54
N PRO A 295 -10.63 -10.03 7.88
CA PRO A 295 -11.69 -10.14 6.90
C PRO A 295 -11.55 -9.21 5.68
N ILE A 296 -11.06 -7.97 5.84
CA ILE A 296 -10.87 -7.04 4.70
C ILE A 296 -9.97 -7.65 3.63
N TYR A 297 -8.94 -8.41 4.02
CA TYR A 297 -8.00 -9.03 3.09
C TYR A 297 -8.69 -9.97 2.09
N SER A 298 -9.80 -10.58 2.51
CA SER A 298 -10.62 -11.45 1.66
C SER A 298 -11.57 -10.71 0.72
N SER A 299 -11.63 -9.37 0.79
CA SER A 299 -12.50 -8.59 -0.10
C SER A 299 -12.00 -8.65 -1.54
N PRO A 300 -12.89 -8.63 -2.54
CA PRO A 300 -12.51 -8.66 -3.95
C PRO A 300 -11.52 -7.54 -4.31
N GLY A 301 -10.37 -7.92 -4.88
CA GLY A 301 -9.36 -6.97 -5.36
C GLY A 301 -8.50 -6.30 -4.28
N VAL A 302 -8.59 -6.73 -3.02
CA VAL A 302 -7.73 -6.23 -1.93
C VAL A 302 -6.37 -6.92 -1.92
N ALA A 303 -6.36 -8.26 -1.87
CA ALA A 303 -5.13 -9.02 -1.79
C ALA A 303 -4.30 -8.87 -3.07
N LEU A 304 -3.02 -8.52 -2.91
CA LEU A 304 -2.06 -8.57 -4.00
C LEU A 304 -1.84 -10.02 -4.44
N ASP A 305 -1.47 -10.21 -5.72
CA ASP A 305 -1.04 -11.53 -6.16
C ASP A 305 0.28 -11.92 -5.47
N GLY A 306 0.49 -13.22 -5.27
CA GLY A 306 1.65 -13.72 -4.53
C GLY A 306 3.00 -13.30 -5.11
N LYS A 307 3.11 -13.07 -6.43
CA LYS A 307 4.38 -12.62 -7.04
C LYS A 307 4.63 -11.15 -6.75
N SER A 308 3.59 -10.31 -6.75
CA SER A 308 3.72 -8.91 -6.35
C SER A 308 4.15 -8.79 -4.89
N ILE A 309 3.57 -9.60 -4.00
CA ILE A 309 3.96 -9.64 -2.57
C ILE A 309 5.42 -10.07 -2.44
N ASP A 310 5.81 -11.19 -3.05
CA ASP A 310 7.19 -11.67 -2.99
C ASP A 310 8.16 -10.63 -3.56
N SER A 311 7.84 -9.98 -4.69
CA SER A 311 8.69 -8.92 -5.26
C SER A 311 8.85 -7.72 -4.32
N ILE A 312 7.78 -7.31 -3.62
CA ILE A 312 7.82 -6.20 -2.66
C ILE A 312 8.69 -6.59 -1.45
N GLN A 313 8.46 -7.75 -0.86
CA GLN A 313 9.23 -8.23 0.29
C GLN A 313 10.69 -8.51 -0.08
N GLN A 314 10.94 -8.97 -1.30
CA GLN A 314 12.28 -9.17 -1.83
C GLN A 314 13.04 -7.85 -1.95
N ALA A 315 12.36 -6.73 -2.25
CA ALA A 315 12.96 -5.40 -2.24
C ALA A 315 13.32 -4.92 -0.83
N TRP A 316 12.74 -5.52 0.23
CA TRP A 316 13.05 -5.21 1.62
C TRP A 316 14.20 -6.04 2.18
N VAL A 317 14.63 -7.08 1.45
CA VAL A 317 15.76 -7.91 1.87
C VAL A 317 17.00 -7.05 2.02
N TRP A 318 17.66 -7.22 3.15
CA TRP A 318 18.93 -6.58 3.45
C TRP A 318 19.85 -7.59 4.14
N ASN A 319 21.15 -7.44 3.91
CA ASN A 319 22.19 -8.24 4.53
C ASN A 319 23.45 -7.41 4.79
N SER A 320 24.27 -7.89 5.73
CA SER A 320 25.67 -7.50 5.87
C SER A 320 26.53 -8.69 6.26
N CYS A 321 27.83 -8.62 5.97
CA CYS A 321 28.77 -9.71 6.24
C CYS A 321 30.15 -9.17 6.66
N GLU A 322 30.71 -9.74 7.72
CA GLU A 322 32.00 -9.38 8.30
C GLU A 322 32.82 -10.65 8.57
N ILE A 323 34.13 -10.57 8.32
CA ILE A 323 35.08 -11.63 8.67
C ILE A 323 36.23 -11.01 9.45
N ILE A 324 36.42 -11.49 10.68
CA ILE A 324 37.35 -10.91 11.65
C ILE A 324 38.34 -11.98 12.08
N ASP A 325 39.64 -11.66 12.10
CA ASP A 325 40.65 -12.58 12.62
C ASP A 325 40.49 -12.76 14.14
N ILE A 326 40.54 -14.01 14.61
CA ILE A 326 40.50 -14.31 16.05
C ILE A 326 41.94 -14.41 16.55
N GLU A 327 42.35 -13.41 17.33
CA GLU A 327 43.70 -13.32 17.91
C GLU A 327 44.15 -14.64 18.56
N GLY A 328 45.36 -15.08 18.20
CA GLY A 328 46.01 -16.27 18.78
C GLY A 328 45.47 -17.63 18.33
N SER A 329 44.38 -17.70 17.56
CA SER A 329 43.78 -18.98 17.15
C SER A 329 44.12 -19.41 15.72
N GLY A 330 44.58 -18.48 14.88
CA GLY A 330 44.73 -18.69 13.44
C GLY A 330 43.40 -18.89 12.69
N ASN A 331 42.24 -18.85 13.36
CA ASN A 331 40.91 -18.95 12.76
C ASN A 331 40.27 -17.57 12.57
N LYS A 332 39.20 -17.53 11.78
CA LYS A 332 38.41 -16.33 11.52
C LYS A 332 37.01 -16.47 12.12
N LYS A 333 36.43 -15.35 12.55
CA LYS A 333 35.03 -15.24 12.96
C LYS A 333 34.24 -14.65 11.80
N LEU A 334 33.27 -15.41 11.32
CA LEU A 334 32.27 -14.97 10.35
C LEU A 334 31.05 -14.44 11.10
N ILE A 335 30.58 -13.26 10.70
CA ILE A 335 29.33 -12.66 11.19
C ILE A 335 28.52 -12.26 9.96
N ILE A 336 27.31 -12.80 9.84
CA ILE A 336 26.34 -12.43 8.80
C ILE A 336 25.10 -11.92 9.50
N ARG A 337 24.56 -10.80 9.03
CA ARG A 337 23.28 -10.26 9.49
C ARG A 337 22.36 -10.12 8.29
N GLY A 338 21.06 -10.29 8.50
CA GLY A 338 20.09 -10.05 7.45
C GLY A 338 18.66 -9.91 7.94
N SER A 339 17.80 -9.37 7.08
CA SER A 339 16.37 -9.17 7.30
C SER A 339 15.59 -9.59 6.06
N GLY A 340 14.30 -9.88 6.23
CA GLY A 340 13.37 -10.15 5.16
C GLY A 340 13.49 -11.52 4.50
N PHE A 341 14.65 -12.20 4.49
CA PHE A 341 14.85 -13.51 3.82
C PHE A 341 13.78 -14.56 4.18
N PRO A 342 13.37 -15.42 3.24
CA PRO A 342 12.50 -16.56 3.56
C PRO A 342 13.31 -17.61 4.34
N ASP A 343 12.66 -18.31 5.28
CA ASP A 343 13.31 -19.35 6.09
C ASP A 343 13.83 -20.52 5.24
N GLU A 344 13.24 -20.80 4.07
CA GLU A 344 13.80 -21.84 3.18
C GLU A 344 15.22 -21.51 2.67
N LYS A 345 15.60 -20.23 2.65
CA LYS A 345 16.91 -19.76 2.16
C LYS A 345 17.97 -19.75 3.26
N ILE A 346 17.58 -19.39 4.48
CA ILE A 346 18.51 -19.22 5.61
C ILE A 346 18.48 -20.40 6.61
N GLY A 347 17.36 -21.13 6.66
CA GLY A 347 17.03 -22.12 7.67
C GLY A 347 16.44 -21.49 8.92
N GLU A 348 15.54 -22.19 9.61
CA GLU A 348 14.89 -21.69 10.84
C GLU A 348 15.91 -21.34 11.93
N ASN A 349 17.06 -22.03 11.93
CA ASN A 349 18.15 -21.85 12.89
C ASN A 349 19.48 -21.60 12.17
N GLY A 350 19.46 -21.07 10.95
CA GLY A 350 20.67 -20.80 10.18
C GLY A 350 21.33 -22.03 9.56
N GLU A 351 20.69 -23.19 9.58
CA GLU A 351 21.27 -24.45 9.08
C GLU A 351 21.57 -24.40 7.57
N ALA A 352 20.79 -23.66 6.79
CA ALA A 352 21.08 -23.47 5.37
C ALA A 352 22.33 -22.59 5.19
N LEU A 353 22.52 -21.57 6.04
CA LEU A 353 23.75 -20.78 6.06
C LEU A 353 24.96 -21.65 6.44
N THR A 354 24.86 -22.48 7.49
CA THR A 354 25.95 -23.40 7.85
C THR A 354 26.28 -24.38 6.73
N ARG A 355 25.25 -24.98 6.11
CA ARG A 355 25.41 -25.94 5.04
C ARG A 355 25.98 -25.31 3.77
N ASP A 356 25.46 -24.17 3.35
CA ASP A 356 25.71 -23.66 2.00
C ASP A 356 26.74 -22.53 1.97
N VAL A 357 26.80 -21.65 2.97
CA VAL A 357 27.86 -20.63 3.06
C VAL A 357 29.17 -21.31 3.43
N VAL A 358 29.19 -22.02 4.56
CA VAL A 358 30.47 -22.45 5.13
C VAL A 358 31.02 -23.68 4.42
N LYS A 359 30.17 -24.61 3.98
CA LYS A 359 30.68 -25.79 3.24
C LYS A 359 31.06 -25.51 1.80
N LYS A 360 30.54 -24.45 1.15
CA LYS A 360 30.90 -24.14 -0.25
C LYS A 360 32.04 -23.13 -0.36
N CYS A 361 32.22 -22.27 0.65
CA CYS A 361 33.21 -21.19 0.60
C CYS A 361 34.52 -21.48 1.34
N ASP A 362 34.63 -22.66 1.96
CA ASP A 362 35.84 -23.13 2.63
C ASP A 362 36.30 -24.46 2.04
N VAL A 363 37.43 -24.43 1.32
CA VAL A 363 38.01 -25.59 0.64
C VAL A 363 38.31 -26.75 1.61
N TYR A 364 38.65 -26.44 2.86
CA TYR A 364 38.95 -27.47 3.86
C TYR A 364 37.67 -28.10 4.42
N VAL A 365 36.56 -27.37 4.44
CA VAL A 365 35.24 -27.94 4.75
C VAL A 365 34.75 -28.82 3.60
N ILE A 366 34.96 -28.41 2.34
CA ILE A 366 34.62 -29.23 1.15
C ILE A 366 35.34 -30.58 1.20
N MET A 367 36.60 -30.59 1.61
CA MET A 367 37.42 -31.80 1.74
C MET A 367 37.11 -32.63 3.00
N GLY A 368 36.15 -32.23 3.83
CA GLY A 368 35.83 -32.89 5.09
C GLY A 368 36.89 -32.74 6.19
N ALA A 369 37.87 -31.85 5.99
CA ALA A 369 39.02 -31.64 6.87
C ALA A 369 38.75 -30.59 7.96
N TYR A 370 37.66 -29.83 7.87
CA TYR A 370 37.27 -28.82 8.85
C TYR A 370 35.76 -28.80 9.06
N ILE A 371 35.33 -28.68 10.32
CA ILE A 371 33.92 -28.46 10.71
C ILE A 371 33.85 -27.09 11.40
N PRO A 372 32.97 -26.18 10.95
CA PRO A 372 32.79 -24.88 11.59
C PRO A 372 32.45 -25.03 13.06
N LYS A 373 33.06 -24.19 13.90
CA LYS A 373 32.86 -24.20 15.36
C LYS A 373 32.05 -22.98 15.80
N ASP A 374 31.54 -23.02 17.03
CA ASP A 374 30.84 -21.90 17.68
C ASP A 374 29.70 -21.31 16.83
N VAL A 375 29.00 -22.17 16.09
CA VAL A 375 27.88 -21.76 15.25
C VAL A 375 26.74 -21.28 16.15
N LYS A 376 26.32 -20.03 15.94
CA LYS A 376 25.16 -19.44 16.62
C LYS A 376 24.28 -18.74 15.60
N PHE A 377 22.98 -18.90 15.76
CA PHE A 377 21.97 -18.20 15.00
C PHE A 377 20.89 -17.71 15.96
N HIS A 378 20.44 -16.49 15.78
CA HIS A 378 19.31 -15.94 16.54
C HIS A 378 18.68 -14.79 15.78
N PHE A 379 17.38 -14.64 16.01
CA PHE A 379 16.64 -13.44 15.64
C PHE A 379 16.68 -12.41 16.78
N TYR A 380 16.64 -11.14 16.41
CA TYR A 380 16.59 -10.00 17.32
C TYR A 380 15.90 -8.81 16.65
N ALA A 381 15.33 -7.92 17.46
CA ALA A 381 14.82 -6.64 16.97
C ALA A 381 16.00 -5.69 16.68
N ARG A 382 16.16 -5.27 15.43
CA ARG A 382 17.15 -4.26 15.06
C ARG A 382 16.58 -2.84 15.22
N GLY A 383 17.48 -1.90 15.52
CA GLY A 383 17.19 -0.47 15.55
C GLY A 383 16.62 0.03 16.88
N ARG A 384 16.80 1.32 17.13
CA ARG A 384 16.17 2.06 18.23
C ARG A 384 14.77 2.48 17.84
N PRO A 385 13.93 2.86 18.82
CA PRO A 385 12.60 3.38 18.56
C PRO A 385 12.53 4.60 17.63
N ASN A 386 13.65 5.28 17.33
CA ASN A 386 13.71 6.47 16.46
C ASN A 386 14.51 6.28 15.15
N ASP A 387 15.02 5.07 14.86
CA ASP A 387 15.78 4.78 13.63
C ASP A 387 14.90 4.72 12.36
N PRO A 388 15.43 4.89 11.13
CA PRO A 388 14.63 4.75 9.91
C PRO A 388 13.99 3.35 9.76
N PRO A 389 12.87 3.18 9.02
CA PRO A 389 12.23 1.88 8.84
C PRO A 389 13.17 0.79 8.30
N GLY A 390 14.06 1.10 7.36
CA GLY A 390 15.05 0.16 6.83
C GLY A 390 16.17 -0.24 7.80
N ASP A 391 16.23 0.39 8.98
CA ASP A 391 17.16 0.07 10.07
C ASP A 391 16.46 -0.56 11.28
N ARG A 392 15.16 -0.87 11.14
CA ARG A 392 14.34 -1.54 12.15
C ARG A 392 13.75 -2.83 11.60
N GLY A 393 13.24 -3.66 12.50
CA GLY A 393 12.50 -4.88 12.16
C GLY A 393 13.17 -6.15 12.65
N ALA A 394 12.60 -7.29 12.24
CA ALA A 394 13.07 -8.60 12.63
C ALA A 394 14.33 -8.97 11.85
N THR A 395 15.49 -8.95 12.52
CA THR A 395 16.78 -9.26 11.93
C THR A 395 17.30 -10.57 12.51
N TRP A 396 18.01 -11.35 11.70
CA TRP A 396 18.77 -12.50 12.18
C TRP A 396 20.27 -12.21 12.15
N GLN A 397 21.02 -12.86 13.04
CA GLN A 397 22.47 -12.88 13.03
C GLN A 397 22.98 -14.32 13.10
N TYR A 398 23.82 -14.66 12.11
CA TYR A 398 24.59 -15.88 12.07
C TYR A 398 26.05 -15.59 12.45
N THR A 399 26.62 -16.39 13.34
CA THR A 399 28.05 -16.33 13.65
C THR A 399 28.67 -17.71 13.63
N ALA A 400 29.89 -17.83 13.11
CA ALA A 400 30.66 -19.07 13.15
C ALA A 400 32.17 -18.81 13.19
N THR A 401 32.90 -19.72 13.80
CA THR A 401 34.36 -19.81 13.67
C THR A 401 34.67 -20.64 12.41
N VAL A 402 35.39 -20.05 11.47
CA VAL A 402 35.70 -20.58 10.15
C VAL A 402 37.22 -20.64 9.90
N HIS A 403 37.64 -21.46 8.95
CA HIS A 403 39.06 -21.62 8.63
C HIS A 403 39.64 -20.31 8.07
N PRO A 404 40.93 -19.98 8.31
CA PRO A 404 41.57 -18.77 7.78
C PRO A 404 41.51 -18.60 6.26
N ASN A 405 41.38 -19.71 5.52
CA ASN A 405 41.29 -19.73 4.05
C ASN A 405 39.86 -19.54 3.51
N THR A 406 38.87 -19.31 4.38
CA THR A 406 37.50 -18.97 3.96
C THR A 406 37.51 -17.71 3.11
N ARG A 407 36.91 -17.78 1.91
CA ARG A 407 36.96 -16.68 0.94
C ARG A 407 35.79 -15.72 1.13
N PRO A 408 36.03 -14.43 1.49
CA PRO A 408 34.96 -13.45 1.68
C PRO A 408 34.10 -13.25 0.43
N GLY A 409 34.72 -13.27 -0.76
CA GLY A 409 34.03 -13.12 -2.04
C GLY A 409 33.00 -14.21 -2.31
N CYS A 410 33.31 -15.47 -1.98
CA CYS A 410 32.38 -16.59 -2.15
C CYS A 410 31.14 -16.44 -1.25
N ILE A 411 31.32 -15.95 -0.02
CA ILE A 411 30.20 -15.74 0.90
C ILE A 411 29.28 -14.63 0.36
N GLY A 412 29.86 -13.54 -0.14
CA GLY A 412 29.10 -12.47 -0.79
C GLY A 412 28.31 -12.96 -2.01
N GLU A 413 28.93 -13.76 -2.88
CA GLU A 413 28.27 -14.39 -4.04
C GLU A 413 27.10 -15.29 -3.61
N PHE A 414 27.32 -16.15 -2.61
CA PHE A 414 26.25 -17.00 -2.08
C PHE A 414 25.08 -16.18 -1.54
N LEU A 415 25.35 -15.10 -0.80
CA LEU A 415 24.28 -14.24 -0.27
C LEU A 415 23.45 -13.66 -1.43
N MET A 416 24.09 -13.23 -2.51
CA MET A 416 23.39 -12.77 -3.73
C MET A 416 22.55 -13.89 -4.36
N ASP A 417 23.07 -15.12 -4.42
CA ASP A 417 22.36 -16.29 -4.98
C ASP A 417 21.07 -16.62 -4.20
N ILE A 418 21.04 -16.35 -2.89
CA ILE A 418 19.84 -16.56 -2.06
C ILE A 418 18.94 -15.33 -1.95
N GLY A 419 19.21 -14.28 -2.72
CA GLY A 419 18.36 -13.09 -2.82
C GLY A 419 18.82 -11.88 -1.98
N ALA A 420 20.09 -11.77 -1.62
CA ALA A 420 20.60 -10.51 -1.07
C ALA A 420 20.45 -9.36 -2.08
N THR A 421 20.22 -8.14 -1.57
CA THR A 421 20.17 -6.92 -2.39
C THR A 421 21.50 -6.17 -2.38
N ARG A 422 22.39 -6.49 -1.43
CA ARG A 422 23.71 -5.88 -1.32
C ARG A 422 24.78 -6.92 -1.59
N GLN A 423 25.54 -6.66 -2.65
CA GLN A 423 26.83 -7.31 -2.88
C GLN A 423 27.86 -6.70 -1.92
N ASP A 424 27.59 -6.83 -0.62
CA ASP A 424 28.58 -6.57 0.41
C ASP A 424 29.63 -7.67 0.25
N LYS A 425 30.74 -7.36 -0.44
CA LYS A 425 31.95 -8.18 -0.37
C LYS A 425 32.27 -8.23 1.12
N CYS A 426 32.02 -9.37 1.78
CA CYS A 426 32.25 -9.54 3.22
C CYS A 426 33.55 -8.82 3.59
N ILE A 427 33.43 -7.74 4.36
CA ILE A 427 34.57 -6.81 4.51
C ILE A 427 35.59 -7.56 5.36
N GLY A 428 36.71 -7.90 4.72
CA GLY A 428 37.87 -8.47 5.37
C GLY A 428 38.94 -7.40 5.48
N GLU A 429 38.76 -6.43 6.37
CA GLU A 429 39.83 -5.58 6.88
C GLU A 429 39.34 -4.84 8.14
N ALA A 430 40.27 -4.67 9.09
CA ALA A 430 40.06 -4.39 10.51
C ALA A 430 38.88 -3.46 10.82
N ALA A 431 38.08 -3.84 11.83
CA ALA A 431 37.05 -3.01 12.43
C ALA A 431 37.53 -1.55 12.57
N PRO A 432 36.72 -0.54 12.20
CA PRO A 432 36.94 0.79 12.72
C PRO A 432 36.95 0.64 14.25
N GLN A 433 38.01 1.11 14.91
CA GLN A 433 37.99 1.24 16.36
C GLN A 433 36.77 2.10 16.71
N GLU A 434 35.70 1.45 17.15
CA GLU A 434 34.65 2.08 17.90
C GLU A 434 35.38 2.66 19.11
N LYS A 435 35.54 3.99 19.11
CA LYS A 435 36.01 4.70 20.29
C LYS A 435 35.11 4.22 21.42
N ARG A 436 35.66 3.42 22.33
CA ARG A 436 35.02 3.06 23.59
C ARG A 436 34.63 4.38 24.26
N GLY A 437 33.38 4.78 24.04
CA GLY A 437 32.72 5.76 24.86
C GLY A 437 32.64 5.12 26.23
N VAL A 438 33.48 5.62 27.12
CA VAL A 438 33.53 5.36 28.55
C VAL A 438 32.19 4.84 29.05
N GLU A 439 32.21 3.55 29.40
CA GLU A 439 31.26 2.93 30.32
C GLU A 439 31.23 3.80 31.58
N ARG A 440 30.22 4.67 31.69
CA ARG A 440 29.89 5.29 32.97
C ARG A 440 28.90 4.37 33.64
N ASP A 441 29.37 3.76 34.72
CA ASP A 441 28.58 3.20 35.81
C ASP A 441 27.28 4.01 36.02
N VAL A 442 26.15 3.48 35.54
CA VAL A 442 24.86 3.89 36.09
C VAL A 442 24.61 2.98 37.28
N LYS A 443 25.05 3.48 38.44
CA LYS A 443 24.61 2.97 39.74
C LYS A 443 23.07 2.91 39.74
N GLN A 444 22.55 1.74 40.07
CA GLN A 444 21.22 1.59 40.65
C GLN A 444 21.06 2.60 41.79
N HIS A 445 20.15 3.56 41.61
CA HIS A 445 19.54 4.25 42.74
C HIS A 445 18.06 3.93 42.77
N SER A 446 17.71 3.09 43.73
CA SER A 446 16.40 2.96 44.35
C SER A 446 15.97 4.28 45.00
N TRP A 447 14.73 4.70 44.77
CA TRP A 447 13.86 5.49 45.66
C TRP A 447 12.45 5.10 45.19
N VAL A 448 11.58 4.38 45.92
CA VAL A 448 10.97 4.58 47.25
C VAL A 448 10.46 6.01 47.47
N ALA A 449 9.13 6.06 47.61
CA ALA A 449 8.22 7.17 47.91
C ALA A 449 7.92 8.15 46.77
#